data_AF-A0A7G6A7B7-F1
#
_entry.id   AF-A0A7G6A7B7-F1
#
_cell.length_a   1.000
_cell.length_b   1.000
_cell.length_c   1.000
_cell.angle_alpha   90.00
_cell.angle_beta   90.00
_cell.angle_gamma   90.00
#
_symmetry.space_group_name_H-M   'P 1'
#
loop_
_entity.id
_entity.type
_entity.pdbx_description
1 polymer ?
#
loop_
_entity_poly.entity_id
_entity_poly.type
_entity_poly.pdbx_seq_one_letter_code
_entity_poly.pdbx_strand_id
1 'polypeptide(L)'
;MAFTVIEARKPKPPYKLAHAVRSEGGPAVAVGDAGPEGVAQQLANAISIDLARMQAFLGLHDTPALTALPDDALDGDAFQRAVLPNADGVVVRAAFTSDSFDREGFRAYALASWMEWYSHGRAAEESRRWLLDGTAQWLVARDLPQQQDKLALRAAFAARLLQARGRGAERAVHAWLSVREELGPCLADALAWRMVASLAQQMGEPRFRVLSRSVLAERPPGDARASLLDPGFAALLAQAGAPGQARLTRQFDALFKAEQARMAGTLDRIAVPQVRFSAQRMAGNTFEVHYRTGPAAGEVPPFSVLYRTPGPWDGEIAPEALSGSTAPAPACCRRRSRAAPACSPRWSGATRCSAAVPGWRHSAGR
;
A
#
# COMPACT_ATOMS: atom_id res chain seq x y z
N MET A 1 -18.08 13.63 39.54
CA MET A 1 -18.57 13.03 38.28
C MET A 1 -18.47 14.11 37.21
N ALA A 2 -17.46 14.06 36.36
CA ALA A 2 -17.22 15.09 35.35
C ALA A 2 -17.72 14.61 33.99
N PHE A 3 -18.67 15.36 33.42
CA PHE A 3 -19.22 15.15 32.10
C PHE A 3 -18.16 15.40 31.03
N THR A 4 -17.87 14.42 30.19
CA THR A 4 -17.22 14.65 28.90
C THR A 4 -18.26 14.48 27.81
N VAL A 5 -19.00 15.57 27.55
CA VAL A 5 -19.73 15.73 26.30
C VAL A 5 -18.67 16.02 25.24
N ILE A 6 -18.11 14.96 24.65
CA ILE A 6 -17.33 15.10 23.42
C ILE A 6 -18.36 15.21 22.31
N GLU A 7 -18.54 16.42 21.78
CA GLU A 7 -19.38 16.71 20.63
C GLU A 7 -19.14 15.65 19.55
N ALA A 8 -20.20 14.91 19.22
CA ALA A 8 -20.25 14.20 17.95
C ALA A 8 -19.98 15.24 16.87
N ARG A 9 -18.79 15.18 16.26
CA ARG A 9 -18.37 16.11 15.20
C ARG A 9 -19.51 16.19 14.19
N LYS A 10 -20.03 17.40 13.94
CA LYS A 10 -21.06 17.59 12.91
C LYS A 10 -20.53 17.00 11.59
N PRO A 11 -21.31 16.15 10.90
CA PRO A 11 -20.90 15.59 9.61
C PRO A 11 -20.54 16.74 8.67
N LYS A 12 -19.32 16.73 8.14
CA LYS A 12 -18.88 17.68 7.13
C LYS A 12 -19.39 17.19 5.78
N PRO A 13 -19.67 18.10 4.83
CA PRO A 13 -20.00 17.67 3.49
C PRO A 13 -18.83 16.88 2.87
N PRO A 14 -19.12 15.91 1.99
CA PRO A 14 -18.08 15.26 1.21
C PRO A 14 -17.35 16.28 0.35
N TYR A 15 -16.08 16.01 0.05
CA TYR A 15 -15.30 16.86 -0.82
C TYR A 15 -15.96 16.97 -2.21
N LYS A 16 -16.14 18.20 -2.70
CA LYS A 16 -16.76 18.49 -4.00
C LYS A 16 -15.70 18.97 -4.98
N LEU A 17 -15.54 18.22 -6.06
CA LEU A 17 -14.74 18.64 -7.21
C LEU A 17 -15.59 19.42 -8.21
N ALA A 18 -15.03 20.51 -8.75
CA ALA A 18 -15.69 21.34 -9.76
C ALA A 18 -15.84 20.61 -11.11
N HIS A 19 -14.82 19.81 -11.48
CA HIS A 19 -14.77 19.01 -12.71
C HIS A 19 -14.51 17.56 -12.33
N ALA A 20 -15.57 16.85 -11.97
CA ALA A 20 -15.48 15.43 -11.65
C ALA A 20 -16.63 14.64 -12.21
N VAL A 21 -16.27 13.45 -12.66
CA VAL A 21 -17.18 12.40 -13.05
C VAL A 21 -17.58 11.60 -11.81
N ARG A 22 -18.85 11.22 -11.72
CA ARG A 22 -19.39 10.44 -10.58
C ARG A 22 -19.77 9.04 -11.04
N SER A 23 -19.64 8.07 -10.15
CA SER A 23 -20.15 6.73 -10.40
C SER A 23 -21.66 6.75 -10.65
N GLU A 24 -22.12 5.94 -11.60
CA GLU A 24 -23.54 5.90 -12.03
C GLU A 24 -24.43 5.06 -11.10
N GLY A 25 -23.84 4.32 -10.16
CA GLY A 25 -24.54 3.54 -9.14
C GLY A 25 -23.62 3.12 -8.01
N GLY A 26 -24.19 2.62 -6.91
CA GLY A 26 -23.44 2.16 -5.74
C GLY A 26 -22.94 3.26 -4.81
N PRO A 27 -21.91 2.98 -3.97
CA PRO A 27 -21.25 3.97 -3.13
C PRO A 27 -20.76 5.18 -3.92
N ALA A 28 -20.83 6.37 -3.30
CA ALA A 28 -20.48 7.62 -3.95
C ALA A 28 -18.96 7.72 -4.21
N VAL A 29 -18.58 7.60 -5.48
CA VAL A 29 -17.21 7.81 -5.96
C VAL A 29 -17.18 8.98 -6.94
N ALA A 30 -16.25 9.90 -6.73
CA ALA A 30 -15.95 10.99 -7.66
C ALA A 30 -14.52 10.85 -8.18
N VAL A 31 -14.31 11.00 -9.48
CA VAL A 31 -12.98 10.99 -10.11
C VAL A 31 -12.82 12.30 -10.87
N GLY A 32 -11.69 12.99 -10.65
CA GLY A 32 -11.37 14.21 -11.41
C GLY A 32 -11.37 13.93 -12.91
N ASP A 33 -12.02 14.81 -13.67
CA ASP A 33 -12.15 14.66 -15.11
C ASP A 33 -10.83 15.03 -15.79
N ALA A 34 -9.99 14.02 -16.05
CA ALA A 34 -8.70 14.18 -16.71
C ALA A 34 -8.39 12.95 -17.58
N GLY A 35 -7.68 13.20 -18.68
CA GLY A 35 -7.30 12.18 -19.67
C GLY A 35 -8.34 11.98 -20.78
N PRO A 36 -8.26 10.85 -21.50
CA PRO A 36 -9.19 10.53 -22.58
C PRO A 36 -10.64 10.39 -22.09
N GLU A 37 -11.60 10.70 -22.98
CA GLU A 37 -13.02 10.61 -22.69
C GLU A 37 -13.42 9.22 -22.16
N GLY A 38 -14.20 9.20 -21.09
CA GLY A 38 -14.72 7.96 -20.48
C GLY A 38 -13.76 7.24 -19.53
N VAL A 39 -12.46 7.56 -19.48
CA VAL A 39 -11.51 6.91 -18.55
C VAL A 39 -11.88 7.18 -17.09
N ALA A 40 -12.17 8.44 -16.76
CA ALA A 40 -12.60 8.83 -15.41
C ALA A 40 -13.91 8.14 -15.00
N GLN A 41 -14.87 8.01 -15.93
CA GLN A 41 -16.16 7.32 -15.69
C GLN A 41 -15.94 5.82 -15.41
N GLN A 42 -15.14 5.14 -16.24
CA GLN A 42 -14.82 3.73 -16.05
C GLN A 42 -14.14 3.49 -14.70
N LEU A 43 -13.21 4.36 -14.32
CA LEU A 43 -12.52 4.26 -13.04
C LEU A 43 -13.48 4.50 -11.86
N ALA A 44 -14.34 5.51 -11.95
CA ALA A 44 -15.35 5.80 -10.94
C ALA A 44 -16.29 4.60 -10.72
N ASN A 45 -16.80 4.02 -11.81
CA ASN A 45 -17.69 2.86 -11.77
C ASN A 45 -16.97 1.62 -11.21
N ALA A 46 -15.72 1.35 -11.62
CA ALA A 46 -14.94 0.22 -11.12
C ALA A 46 -14.71 0.31 -9.61
N ILE A 47 -14.26 1.48 -9.10
CA ILE A 47 -14.04 1.68 -7.67
C ILE A 47 -15.36 1.59 -6.91
N SER A 48 -16.46 2.12 -7.45
CA SER A 48 -17.77 2.03 -6.78
C SER A 48 -18.25 0.58 -6.66
N ILE A 49 -18.05 -0.25 -7.69
CA ILE A 49 -18.34 -1.69 -7.64
C ILE A 49 -17.49 -2.37 -6.55
N ASP A 50 -16.19 -2.06 -6.48
CA ASP A 50 -15.30 -2.63 -5.47
C ASP A 50 -15.69 -2.20 -4.05
N LEU A 51 -16.06 -0.93 -3.86
CA LEU A 51 -16.58 -0.43 -2.58
C LEU A 51 -17.89 -1.11 -2.20
N ALA A 52 -18.81 -1.33 -3.14
CA ALA A 52 -20.04 -2.05 -2.89
C ALA A 52 -19.78 -3.50 -2.45
N ARG A 53 -18.82 -4.17 -3.10
CA ARG A 53 -18.38 -5.52 -2.73
C ARG A 53 -17.76 -5.55 -1.35
N MET A 54 -16.85 -4.61 -1.05
CA MET A 54 -16.23 -4.48 0.28
C MET A 54 -17.28 -4.18 1.36
N GLN A 55 -18.22 -3.29 1.09
CA GLN A 55 -19.32 -2.95 1.98
C GLN A 55 -20.17 -4.20 2.31
N ALA A 56 -20.58 -4.94 1.28
CA ALA A 56 -21.34 -6.18 1.45
C ALA A 56 -20.54 -7.25 2.19
N PHE A 57 -19.24 -7.37 1.88
CA PHE A 57 -18.33 -8.31 2.54
C PHE A 57 -18.20 -7.99 4.03
N LEU A 58 -18.02 -6.73 4.41
CA LEU A 58 -17.85 -6.34 5.81
C LEU A 58 -19.17 -6.15 6.56
N GLY A 59 -20.31 -6.19 5.87
CA GLY A 59 -21.63 -5.94 6.45
C GLY A 59 -21.80 -4.49 6.92
N LEU A 60 -21.30 -3.54 6.12
CA LEU A 60 -21.36 -2.11 6.40
C LEU A 60 -22.60 -1.49 5.74
N HIS A 61 -23.24 -0.53 6.42
CA HIS A 61 -24.46 0.13 5.93
C HIS A 61 -24.19 1.53 5.38
N ASP A 62 -23.30 2.27 6.04
CA ASP A 62 -22.91 3.63 5.62
C ASP A 62 -21.46 3.63 5.19
N THR A 63 -21.18 4.33 4.08
CA THR A 63 -19.84 4.40 3.51
C THR A 63 -19.41 5.85 3.29
N PRO A 64 -18.19 6.24 3.72
CA PRO A 64 -17.68 7.55 3.37
C PRO A 64 -17.50 7.65 1.86
N ALA A 65 -17.76 8.84 1.32
CA ALA A 65 -17.49 9.13 -0.08
C ALA A 65 -15.99 9.01 -0.37
N LEU A 66 -15.66 8.53 -1.57
CA LEU A 66 -14.29 8.45 -2.06
C LEU A 66 -14.10 9.39 -3.24
N THR A 67 -13.03 10.17 -3.22
CA THR A 67 -12.63 11.03 -4.33
C THR A 67 -11.24 10.65 -4.83
N ALA A 68 -11.09 10.48 -6.14
CA ALA A 68 -9.80 10.28 -6.80
C ALA A 68 -9.42 11.53 -7.59
N LEU A 69 -8.20 12.01 -7.39
CA LEU A 69 -7.63 13.18 -8.07
C LEU A 69 -6.50 12.77 -9.00
N PRO A 70 -6.42 13.36 -10.21
CA PRO A 70 -5.26 13.18 -11.06
C PRO A 70 -4.06 13.88 -10.41
N ASP A 71 -2.91 13.23 -10.47
CA ASP A 71 -1.62 13.84 -10.15
C ASP A 71 -0.54 13.31 -11.09
N ASP A 72 -0.29 14.03 -12.17
CA ASP A 72 0.69 13.67 -13.20
C ASP A 72 2.14 13.75 -12.69
N ALA A 73 2.36 14.28 -11.48
CA ALA A 73 3.69 14.26 -10.83
C ALA A 73 4.02 12.90 -10.20
N LEU A 74 3.03 12.01 -10.06
CA LEU A 74 3.23 10.66 -9.55
C LEU A 74 3.61 9.71 -10.69
N ASP A 75 4.39 8.68 -10.35
CA ASP A 75 4.59 7.53 -11.23
C ASP A 75 3.28 6.73 -11.37
N GLY A 76 3.14 5.96 -12.46
CA GLY A 76 1.90 5.22 -12.73
C GLY A 76 1.54 4.15 -11.69
N ASP A 77 2.48 3.71 -10.87
CA ASP A 77 2.28 2.77 -9.76
C ASP A 77 2.41 3.44 -8.37
N ALA A 78 2.51 4.78 -8.32
CA ALA A 78 2.56 5.54 -7.09
C ALA A 78 1.20 6.19 -6.77
N PHE A 79 0.72 5.97 -5.54
CA PHE A 79 -0.57 6.47 -5.07
C PHE A 79 -0.40 7.18 -3.73
N GLN A 80 -1.20 8.22 -3.50
CA GLN A 80 -1.14 9.00 -2.27
C GLN A 80 -2.54 9.24 -1.71
N ARG A 81 -2.63 9.40 -0.39
CA ARG A 81 -3.87 9.77 0.31
C ARG A 81 -3.74 11.23 0.73
N ALA A 82 -4.70 12.06 0.33
CA ALA A 82 -4.76 13.45 0.75
C ALA A 82 -5.62 13.58 2.01
N VAL A 83 -5.10 14.28 3.01
CA VAL A 83 -5.86 14.66 4.21
C VAL A 83 -6.47 16.04 4.00
N LEU A 84 -7.80 16.10 3.94
CA LEU A 84 -8.52 17.36 3.80
C LEU A 84 -9.11 17.78 5.16
N PRO A 85 -8.66 18.90 5.77
CA PRO A 85 -9.08 19.28 7.12
C PRO A 85 -10.59 19.59 7.25
N ASN A 86 -11.27 19.90 6.14
CA ASN A 86 -12.65 20.38 6.12
C ASN A 86 -13.62 19.55 5.28
N ALA A 87 -13.25 18.33 4.90
CA ALA A 87 -14.14 17.43 4.17
C ALA A 87 -14.19 16.06 4.85
N ASP A 88 -15.37 15.46 4.90
CA ASP A 88 -15.49 14.05 5.25
C ASP A 88 -15.27 13.20 3.99
N GLY A 89 -14.76 12.00 4.18
CA GLY A 89 -14.45 11.07 3.09
C GLY A 89 -12.96 10.81 2.90
N VAL A 90 -12.69 10.06 1.85
CA VAL A 90 -11.36 9.59 1.49
C VAL A 90 -10.96 10.28 0.19
N VAL A 91 -9.80 10.92 0.16
CA VAL A 91 -9.24 11.49 -1.07
C VAL A 91 -7.95 10.78 -1.39
N VAL A 92 -7.86 10.23 -2.59
CA VAL A 92 -6.67 9.56 -3.12
C VAL A 92 -6.20 10.26 -4.40
N ARG A 93 -4.90 10.19 -4.68
CA ARG A 93 -4.24 10.81 -5.82
C ARG A 93 -3.46 9.74 -6.59
N ALA A 94 -3.51 9.82 -7.92
CA ALA A 94 -2.75 8.93 -8.81
C ALA A 94 -2.59 9.55 -10.20
N ALA A 95 -1.57 9.10 -10.93
CA ALA A 95 -1.34 9.47 -12.32
C ALA A 95 -2.20 8.63 -13.29
N PHE A 96 -3.53 8.67 -13.16
CA PHE A 96 -4.42 7.83 -13.98
C PHE A 96 -4.53 8.25 -15.46
N THR A 97 -3.84 9.33 -15.85
CA THR A 97 -3.61 9.78 -17.24
C THR A 97 -2.38 9.13 -17.86
N SER A 98 -1.52 8.48 -17.07
CA SER A 98 -0.28 7.85 -17.51
C SER A 98 -0.54 6.50 -18.17
N ASP A 99 0.17 6.21 -19.27
CA ASP A 99 0.15 4.90 -19.94
C ASP A 99 0.62 3.75 -19.03
N SER A 100 1.42 4.06 -18.01
CA SER A 100 1.94 3.08 -17.05
C SER A 100 1.07 2.97 -15.79
N PHE A 101 -0.14 3.51 -15.78
CA PHE A 101 -1.02 3.50 -14.63
C PHE A 101 -1.41 2.06 -14.22
N ASP A 102 -1.03 1.63 -13.01
CA ASP A 102 -1.45 0.35 -12.44
C ASP A 102 -2.87 0.48 -11.87
N ARG A 103 -3.86 0.38 -12.76
CA ARG A 103 -5.29 0.53 -12.46
C ARG A 103 -5.75 -0.38 -11.33
N GLU A 104 -5.36 -1.65 -11.35
CA GLU A 104 -5.73 -2.64 -10.34
C GLU A 104 -5.06 -2.34 -9.00
N GLY A 105 -3.78 -1.94 -9.01
CA GLY A 105 -3.09 -1.47 -7.82
C GLY A 105 -3.79 -0.26 -7.18
N PHE A 106 -4.20 0.71 -7.99
CA PHE A 106 -4.90 1.89 -7.50
C PHE A 106 -6.27 1.55 -6.91
N ARG A 107 -7.03 0.65 -7.53
CA ARG A 107 -8.32 0.18 -6.99
C ARG A 107 -8.14 -0.45 -5.60
N ALA A 108 -7.13 -1.30 -5.43
CA ALA A 108 -6.84 -1.91 -4.13
C ALA A 108 -6.39 -0.85 -3.10
N TYR A 109 -5.53 0.09 -3.50
CA TYR A 109 -5.11 1.20 -2.66
C TYR A 109 -6.29 2.08 -2.19
N ALA A 110 -7.22 2.38 -3.09
CA ALA A 110 -8.43 3.15 -2.78
C ALA A 110 -9.30 2.42 -1.74
N LEU A 111 -9.48 1.10 -1.88
CA LEU A 111 -10.20 0.26 -0.91
C LEU A 111 -9.50 0.23 0.45
N ALA A 112 -8.18 0.05 0.49
CA ALA A 112 -7.41 0.07 1.72
C ALA A 112 -7.51 1.43 2.44
N SER A 113 -7.36 2.53 1.69
CA SER A 113 -7.49 3.89 2.22
C SER A 113 -8.89 4.16 2.77
N TRP A 114 -9.92 3.60 2.13
CA TRP A 114 -11.30 3.68 2.57
C TRP A 114 -11.53 2.94 3.89
N MET A 115 -10.99 1.72 4.03
CA MET A 115 -11.05 0.95 5.26
C MET A 115 -10.25 1.58 6.41
N GLU A 116 -9.09 2.16 6.10
CA GLU A 116 -8.30 2.89 7.07
C GLU A 116 -9.09 4.09 7.62
N TRP A 117 -9.76 4.85 6.75
CA TRP A 117 -10.63 5.96 7.19
C TRP A 117 -11.77 5.45 8.07
N TYR A 118 -12.45 4.38 7.64
CA TYR A 118 -13.60 3.83 8.35
C TYR A 118 -13.25 3.33 9.75
N SER A 119 -12.10 2.67 9.89
CA SER A 119 -11.57 2.15 11.15
C SER A 119 -10.85 3.19 12.02
N HIS A 120 -10.87 4.47 11.64
CA HIS A 120 -10.11 5.53 12.32
C HIS A 120 -8.60 5.22 12.45
N GLY A 121 -8.02 4.60 11.42
CA GLY A 121 -6.60 4.25 11.38
C GLY A 121 -6.25 2.92 12.07
N ARG A 122 -7.18 2.32 12.83
CA ARG A 122 -6.92 1.07 13.57
C ARG A 122 -6.51 -0.10 12.65
N ALA A 123 -7.10 -0.17 11.46
CA ALA A 123 -6.74 -1.19 10.48
C ALA A 123 -5.32 -1.01 9.90
N ALA A 124 -4.76 0.21 9.99
CA ALA A 124 -3.44 0.53 9.47
C ALA A 124 -2.30 0.34 10.49
N GLU A 125 -2.61 -0.03 11.73
CA GLU A 125 -1.61 -0.38 12.74
C GLU A 125 -0.77 -1.60 12.31
N GLU A 126 0.51 -1.61 12.73
CA GLU A 126 1.53 -2.62 12.39
C GLU A 126 0.99 -4.06 12.34
N SER A 127 0.29 -4.47 13.41
CA SER A 127 -0.17 -5.85 13.60
C SER A 127 -1.30 -6.27 12.65
N ARG A 128 -2.01 -5.31 12.07
CA ARG A 128 -3.21 -5.52 11.24
C ARG A 128 -3.00 -5.12 9.78
N ARG A 129 -1.99 -4.31 9.50
CA ARG A 129 -1.78 -3.67 8.20
C ARG A 129 -1.65 -4.67 7.04
N TRP A 130 -0.94 -5.78 7.22
CA TRP A 130 -0.85 -6.82 6.18
C TRP A 130 -2.22 -7.40 5.80
N LEU A 131 -3.16 -7.49 6.77
CA LEU A 131 -4.51 -7.96 6.52
C LEU A 131 -5.31 -6.90 5.75
N LEU A 132 -5.14 -5.62 6.09
CA LEU A 132 -5.74 -4.49 5.36
C LEU A 132 -5.29 -4.49 3.90
N ASP A 133 -3.97 -4.45 3.66
CA ASP A 133 -3.38 -4.40 2.32
C ASP A 133 -3.79 -5.65 1.52
N GLY A 134 -3.69 -6.83 2.13
CA GLY A 134 -3.98 -8.10 1.47
C GLY A 134 -5.47 -8.32 1.18
N THR A 135 -6.38 -7.86 2.04
CA THR A 135 -7.84 -8.00 1.81
C THR A 135 -8.29 -7.09 0.68
N ALA A 136 -7.77 -5.87 0.60
CA ALA A 136 -8.06 -4.97 -0.50
C ALA A 136 -7.59 -5.56 -1.85
N GLN A 137 -6.35 -6.06 -1.91
CA GLN A 137 -5.83 -6.74 -3.10
C GLN A 137 -6.62 -8.01 -3.43
N TRP A 138 -6.98 -8.82 -2.43
CA TRP A 138 -7.71 -10.07 -2.62
C TRP A 138 -9.09 -9.84 -3.23
N LEU A 139 -9.83 -8.82 -2.80
CA LEU A 139 -11.14 -8.47 -3.35
C LEU A 139 -11.03 -7.97 -4.80
N VAL A 140 -10.07 -7.09 -5.10
CA VAL A 140 -9.88 -6.57 -6.47
C VAL A 140 -9.45 -7.68 -7.42
N ALA A 141 -8.56 -8.57 -6.99
CA ALA A 141 -8.01 -9.62 -7.84
C ALA A 141 -8.91 -10.87 -7.94
N ARG A 142 -9.93 -11.04 -7.09
CA ARG A 142 -10.69 -12.30 -6.93
C ARG A 142 -11.24 -12.88 -8.23
N ASP A 143 -11.67 -12.01 -9.14
CA ASP A 143 -12.30 -12.40 -10.40
C ASP A 143 -11.41 -12.08 -11.62
N LEU A 144 -10.12 -11.82 -11.40
CA LEU A 144 -9.14 -11.41 -12.43
C LEU A 144 -7.95 -12.37 -12.48
N PRO A 145 -8.03 -13.49 -13.23
CA PRO A 145 -6.97 -14.51 -13.25
C PRO A 145 -5.58 -13.96 -13.60
N GLN A 146 -5.51 -13.06 -14.59
CA GLN A 146 -4.25 -12.42 -14.99
C GLN A 146 -3.62 -11.60 -13.86
N GLN A 147 -4.44 -10.91 -13.06
CA GLN A 147 -3.96 -10.16 -11.90
C GLN A 147 -3.51 -11.10 -10.77
N GLN A 148 -4.21 -12.23 -10.57
CA GLN A 148 -3.78 -13.25 -9.60
C GLN A 148 -2.44 -13.87 -9.98
N ASP A 149 -2.20 -14.15 -11.26
CA ASP A 149 -0.92 -14.68 -11.74
C ASP A 149 0.22 -13.67 -11.51
N LYS A 150 -0.01 -12.39 -11.84
CA LYS A 150 0.92 -11.27 -11.59
C LYS A 150 1.24 -11.14 -10.10
N LEU A 151 0.23 -11.17 -9.23
CA LEU A 151 0.40 -11.09 -7.77
C LEU A 151 1.10 -12.33 -7.22
N ALA A 152 0.79 -13.53 -7.71
CA ALA A 152 1.44 -14.76 -7.28
C ALA A 152 2.95 -14.75 -7.59
N LEU A 153 3.34 -14.31 -8.78
CA LEU A 153 4.75 -14.17 -9.15
C LEU A 153 5.48 -13.14 -8.28
N ARG A 154 4.86 -11.96 -8.10
CA ARG A 154 5.41 -10.90 -7.24
C ARG A 154 5.54 -11.37 -5.79
N ALA A 155 4.56 -12.08 -5.25
CA ALA A 155 4.58 -12.62 -3.90
C ALA A 155 5.70 -13.66 -3.71
N ALA A 156 5.88 -14.57 -4.67
CA ALA A 156 6.94 -15.56 -4.63
C ALA A 156 8.34 -14.89 -4.69
N PHE A 157 8.49 -13.86 -5.51
CA PHE A 157 9.72 -13.07 -5.58
C PHE A 157 9.96 -12.28 -4.29
N ALA A 158 8.93 -11.62 -3.73
CA ALA A 158 9.00 -10.92 -2.45
C ALA A 158 9.43 -11.85 -1.31
N ALA A 159 8.86 -13.05 -1.26
CA ALA A 159 9.22 -14.05 -0.27
C ALA A 159 10.68 -14.51 -0.39
N ARG A 160 11.21 -14.68 -1.61
CA ARG A 160 12.63 -14.98 -1.87
C ARG A 160 13.54 -13.89 -1.33
N LEU A 161 13.20 -12.62 -1.55
CA LEU A 161 13.98 -11.48 -1.05
C LEU A 161 13.98 -11.42 0.49
N LEU A 162 12.82 -11.63 1.12
CA LEU A 162 12.73 -11.65 2.59
C LEU A 162 13.49 -12.82 3.21
N GLN A 163 13.42 -14.02 2.61
CA GLN A 163 14.12 -15.19 3.14
C GLN A 163 15.64 -15.06 3.06
N ALA A 164 16.16 -14.42 2.01
CA ALA A 164 17.60 -14.13 1.90
C ALA A 164 18.13 -13.25 3.05
N ARG A 165 17.26 -12.52 3.75
CA ARG A 165 17.59 -11.67 4.91
C ARG A 165 17.26 -12.31 6.27
N GLY A 166 16.70 -13.52 6.27
CA GLY A 166 16.33 -14.28 7.47
C GLY A 166 14.99 -13.86 8.09
N ARG A 167 14.33 -14.81 8.77
CA ARG A 167 13.05 -14.64 9.49
C ARG A 167 11.92 -13.98 8.67
N GLY A 168 11.87 -14.23 7.36
CA GLY A 168 10.95 -13.55 6.43
C GLY A 168 9.46 -13.63 6.85
N ALA A 169 8.95 -14.83 7.14
CA ALA A 169 7.55 -15.00 7.55
C ALA A 169 7.23 -14.41 8.93
N GLU A 170 8.17 -14.50 9.88
CA GLU A 170 8.03 -13.91 11.21
C GLU A 170 7.93 -12.38 11.10
N ARG A 171 8.82 -11.77 10.31
CA ARG A 171 8.77 -10.33 10.03
C ARG A 171 7.49 -9.92 9.29
N ALA A 172 7.02 -10.71 8.33
CA ALA A 172 5.77 -10.41 7.63
C ALA A 172 4.54 -10.40 8.56
N VAL A 173 4.52 -11.25 9.59
CA VAL A 173 3.38 -11.32 10.54
C VAL A 173 3.47 -10.27 11.64
N HIS A 174 4.68 -9.91 12.08
CA HIS A 174 4.90 -9.11 13.29
C HIS A 174 5.48 -7.71 13.05
N ALA A 175 6.09 -7.49 11.89
CA ALA A 175 6.81 -6.27 11.52
C ALA A 175 6.52 -5.88 10.06
N TRP A 176 5.22 -5.84 9.70
CA TRP A 176 4.75 -5.57 8.35
C TRP A 176 5.20 -4.22 7.77
N LEU A 177 5.19 -3.10 8.51
CA LEU A 177 5.62 -1.82 7.94
C LEU A 177 7.09 -1.87 7.57
N SER A 178 7.92 -2.52 8.39
CA SER A 178 9.33 -2.76 8.05
C SER A 178 9.51 -3.63 6.81
N VAL A 179 8.64 -4.63 6.62
CA VAL A 179 8.63 -5.47 5.41
C VAL A 179 8.20 -4.66 4.19
N ARG A 180 7.19 -3.80 4.34
CA ARG A 180 6.65 -2.95 3.28
C ARG A 180 7.68 -1.92 2.80
N GLU A 181 8.38 -1.26 3.72
CA GLU A 181 9.49 -0.35 3.41
C GLU A 181 10.61 -1.08 2.65
N GLU A 182 10.94 -2.30 3.08
CA GLU A 182 12.02 -3.09 2.51
C GLU A 182 11.73 -3.61 1.10
N LEU A 183 10.48 -4.01 0.85
CA LEU A 183 10.04 -4.59 -0.41
C LEU A 183 9.50 -3.56 -1.41
N GLY A 184 9.07 -2.40 -0.91
CA GLY A 184 8.25 -1.45 -1.65
C GLY A 184 6.79 -1.91 -1.81
N PRO A 185 5.87 -0.98 -2.17
CA PRO A 185 4.43 -1.24 -2.20
C PRO A 185 4.04 -2.42 -3.11
N CYS A 186 4.59 -2.47 -4.32
CA CYS A 186 4.26 -3.47 -5.33
C CYS A 186 4.50 -4.93 -4.88
N LEU A 187 5.62 -5.20 -4.22
CA LEU A 187 5.98 -6.54 -3.74
C LEU A 187 5.34 -6.84 -2.39
N ALA A 188 5.23 -5.85 -1.50
CA ALA A 188 4.56 -6.00 -0.22
C ALA A 188 3.07 -6.31 -0.38
N ASP A 189 2.36 -5.56 -1.24
CA ASP A 189 0.95 -5.79 -1.52
C ASP A 189 0.69 -7.19 -2.10
N ALA A 190 1.57 -7.66 -2.99
CA ALA A 190 1.48 -9.00 -3.54
C ALA A 190 1.70 -10.08 -2.46
N LEU A 191 2.67 -9.87 -1.58
CA LEU A 191 2.91 -10.77 -0.45
C LEU A 191 1.71 -10.80 0.51
N ALA A 192 1.14 -9.63 0.85
CA ALA A 192 -0.06 -9.51 1.66
C ALA A 192 -1.26 -10.22 1.01
N TRP A 193 -1.47 -10.01 -0.29
CA TRP A 193 -2.48 -10.72 -1.08
C TRP A 193 -2.34 -12.23 -0.93
N ARG A 194 -1.10 -12.76 -1.03
CA ARG A 194 -0.89 -14.21 -0.95
C ARG A 194 -1.16 -14.74 0.46
N MET A 195 -0.74 -14.01 1.49
CA MET A 195 -1.02 -14.34 2.89
C MET A 195 -2.54 -14.38 3.15
N VAL A 196 -3.26 -13.35 2.69
CA VAL A 196 -4.72 -13.25 2.83
C VAL A 196 -5.45 -14.32 2.03
N ALA A 197 -5.06 -14.56 0.77
CA ALA A 197 -5.67 -15.59 -0.05
C ALA A 197 -5.53 -16.99 0.59
N SER A 198 -4.36 -17.29 1.17
CA SER A 198 -4.15 -18.55 1.89
C SER A 198 -5.00 -18.63 3.17
N LEU A 199 -5.09 -17.54 3.93
CA LEU A 199 -5.91 -17.48 5.14
C LEU A 199 -7.39 -17.65 4.83
N ALA A 200 -7.90 -16.94 3.81
CA ALA A 200 -9.27 -17.05 3.34
C ALA A 200 -9.61 -18.47 2.89
N GLN A 201 -8.71 -19.12 2.14
CA GLN A 201 -8.88 -20.51 1.70
C GLN A 201 -8.94 -21.48 2.88
N GLN A 202 -8.08 -21.30 3.90
CA GLN A 202 -8.03 -22.19 5.06
C GLN A 202 -9.23 -22.02 6.00
N MET A 203 -9.69 -20.78 6.20
CA MET A 203 -10.81 -20.47 7.11
C MET A 203 -12.17 -20.71 6.46
N GLY A 204 -12.24 -20.64 5.12
CA GLY A 204 -13.48 -20.49 4.38
C GLY A 204 -14.02 -19.06 4.46
N GLU A 205 -14.78 -18.66 3.44
CA GLU A 205 -15.29 -17.30 3.28
C GLU A 205 -16.10 -16.80 4.50
N PRO A 206 -17.02 -17.57 5.11
CA PRO A 206 -17.81 -17.06 6.23
C PRO A 206 -16.98 -16.65 7.44
N ARG A 207 -15.97 -17.45 7.82
CA ARG A 207 -15.09 -17.16 8.97
C ARG A 207 -14.09 -16.06 8.65
N PHE A 208 -13.54 -16.07 7.44
CA PHE A 208 -12.64 -15.02 6.97
C PHE A 208 -13.34 -13.66 6.94
N ARG A 209 -14.62 -13.63 6.55
CA ARG A 209 -15.47 -12.44 6.60
C ARG A 209 -15.65 -11.92 8.03
N VAL A 210 -15.92 -12.80 9.00
CA VAL A 210 -16.02 -12.42 10.42
C VAL A 210 -14.71 -11.80 10.90
N LEU A 211 -13.57 -12.44 10.64
CA LEU A 211 -12.25 -11.90 10.97
C LEU A 211 -12.03 -10.52 10.34
N SER A 212 -12.25 -10.41 9.03
CA SER A 212 -12.03 -9.17 8.29
C SER A 212 -12.92 -8.04 8.81
N ARG A 213 -14.18 -8.33 9.16
CA ARG A 213 -15.09 -7.36 9.78
C ARG A 213 -14.54 -6.89 11.13
N SER A 214 -14.14 -7.80 12.01
CA SER A 214 -13.62 -7.43 13.34
C SER A 214 -12.31 -6.64 13.28
N VAL A 215 -11.46 -6.90 12.28
CA VAL A 215 -10.16 -6.23 12.16
C VAL A 215 -10.26 -4.92 11.39
N LEU A 216 -11.03 -4.89 10.30
CA LEU A 216 -11.02 -3.79 9.33
C LEU A 216 -12.24 -2.86 9.49
N ALA A 217 -13.37 -3.40 9.93
CA ALA A 217 -14.66 -2.68 9.93
C ALA A 217 -15.13 -2.27 11.33
N GLU A 218 -14.33 -2.51 12.37
CA GLU A 218 -14.62 -1.98 13.69
C GLU A 218 -14.15 -0.54 13.79
N ARG A 219 -15.10 0.35 14.09
CA ARG A 219 -14.83 1.76 14.32
C ARG A 219 -14.68 1.99 15.82
N PRO A 220 -13.46 2.14 16.36
CA PRO A 220 -13.28 2.42 17.77
C PRO A 220 -13.86 3.80 18.13
N PRO A 221 -14.17 4.05 19.42
CA PRO A 221 -14.47 5.40 19.90
C PRO A 221 -13.36 6.38 19.50
N GLY A 222 -13.70 7.62 19.15
CA GLY A 222 -12.69 8.65 18.80
C GLY A 222 -11.91 9.22 19.99
N ASP A 223 -11.80 8.48 21.10
CA ASP A 223 -11.23 8.93 22.36
C ASP A 223 -10.33 7.87 23.01
N ALA A 224 -9.72 8.20 24.16
CA ALA A 224 -8.77 7.33 24.86
C ALA A 224 -9.33 5.95 25.25
N ARG A 225 -10.66 5.75 25.24
CA ARG A 225 -11.27 4.43 25.48
C ARG A 225 -10.99 3.45 24.35
N ALA A 226 -10.64 3.93 23.16
CA ALA A 226 -10.24 3.08 22.04
C ALA A 226 -9.13 2.10 22.42
N SER A 227 -8.11 2.58 23.12
CA SER A 227 -6.96 1.76 23.54
C SER A 227 -7.30 0.82 24.71
N LEU A 228 -8.22 1.21 25.60
CA LEU A 228 -8.64 0.38 26.73
C LEU A 228 -9.54 -0.79 26.32
N LEU A 229 -10.30 -0.61 25.24
CA LEU A 229 -11.26 -1.59 24.75
C LEU A 229 -10.72 -2.41 23.58
N ASP A 230 -9.47 -2.21 23.16
CA ASP A 230 -8.90 -2.98 22.06
C ASP A 230 -8.59 -4.41 22.52
N PRO A 231 -9.30 -5.45 22.01
CA PRO A 231 -8.98 -6.84 22.30
C PRO A 231 -7.57 -7.23 21.82
N GLY A 232 -6.96 -6.44 20.93
CA GLY A 232 -5.68 -6.75 20.30
C GLY A 232 -5.80 -7.82 19.21
N PHE A 233 -4.86 -7.83 18.27
CA PHE A 233 -4.97 -8.69 17.08
C PHE A 233 -5.02 -10.19 17.40
N ALA A 234 -4.27 -10.66 18.41
CA ALA A 234 -4.28 -12.07 18.80
C ALA A 234 -5.64 -12.54 19.31
N ALA A 235 -6.35 -11.71 20.09
CA ALA A 235 -7.69 -12.05 20.56
C ALA A 235 -8.72 -12.00 19.42
N LEU A 236 -8.59 -11.05 18.48
CA LEU A 236 -9.43 -10.99 17.28
C LEU A 236 -9.29 -12.26 16.42
N LEU A 237 -8.05 -12.75 16.24
CA LEU A 237 -7.80 -14.02 15.57
C LEU A 237 -8.49 -15.18 16.30
N ALA A 238 -8.34 -15.26 17.62
CA ALA A 238 -8.95 -16.32 18.43
C ALA A 238 -10.49 -16.30 18.36
N GLN A 239 -11.12 -15.13 18.46
CA GLN A 239 -12.56 -14.95 18.37
C GLN A 239 -13.13 -15.39 17.01
N ALA A 240 -12.38 -15.15 15.93
CA ALA A 240 -12.76 -15.59 14.59
C ALA A 240 -12.43 -17.08 14.30
N GLY A 241 -11.85 -17.80 15.27
CA GLY A 241 -11.37 -19.17 15.09
C GLY A 241 -10.20 -19.28 14.09
N ALA A 242 -9.45 -18.19 13.89
CA ALA A 242 -8.28 -18.14 13.03
C ALA A 242 -7.06 -18.77 13.74
N PRO A 243 -6.06 -19.27 12.99
CA PRO A 243 -4.78 -19.66 13.57
C PRO A 243 -4.14 -18.48 14.32
N GLY A 244 -3.61 -18.74 15.52
CA GLY A 244 -2.81 -17.74 16.23
C GLY A 244 -1.52 -17.37 15.48
N GLN A 245 -0.93 -16.21 15.79
CA GLN A 245 0.20 -15.65 15.03
C GLN A 245 1.38 -16.63 14.87
N ALA A 246 1.79 -17.35 15.91
CA ALA A 246 2.87 -18.33 15.80
C ALA A 246 2.57 -19.48 14.80
N ARG A 247 1.30 -19.86 14.67
CA ARG A 247 0.85 -20.85 13.68
C ARG A 247 0.81 -20.22 12.29
N LEU A 248 0.31 -18.99 12.16
CA LEU A 248 0.34 -18.24 10.90
C LEU A 248 1.77 -18.10 10.37
N THR A 249 2.73 -17.72 11.22
CA THR A 249 4.14 -17.62 10.85
C THR A 249 4.68 -18.92 10.24
N ARG A 250 4.41 -20.07 10.87
CA ARG A 250 4.82 -21.38 10.32
C ARG A 250 4.12 -21.72 9.02
N GLN A 251 2.82 -21.42 8.92
CA GLN A 251 2.03 -21.67 7.71
C GLN A 251 2.51 -20.81 6.54
N PHE A 252 2.79 -19.53 6.78
CA PHE A 252 3.30 -18.62 5.76
C PHE A 252 4.73 -18.97 5.36
N ASP A 253 5.59 -19.40 6.28
CA ASP A 253 6.92 -19.90 5.91
C ASP A 253 6.84 -21.11 4.96
N ALA A 254 5.96 -22.07 5.27
CA ALA A 254 5.72 -23.22 4.40
C ALA A 254 5.12 -22.82 3.05
N LEU A 255 4.14 -21.92 3.05
CA LEU A 255 3.52 -21.36 1.84
C LEU A 255 4.57 -20.69 0.94
N PHE A 256 5.41 -19.84 1.53
CA PHE A 256 6.45 -19.10 0.82
C PHE A 256 7.47 -20.04 0.19
N LYS A 257 7.90 -21.08 0.91
CA LYS A 257 8.81 -22.11 0.37
C LYS A 257 8.17 -22.88 -0.79
N ALA A 258 6.90 -23.28 -0.65
CA ALA A 258 6.18 -24.02 -1.68
C ALA A 258 5.99 -23.19 -2.97
N GLU A 259 5.59 -21.93 -2.85
CA GLU A 259 5.43 -21.04 -4.02
C GLU A 259 6.75 -20.75 -4.72
N GLN A 260 7.82 -20.52 -3.96
CA GLN A 260 9.15 -20.33 -4.53
C GLN A 260 9.64 -21.58 -5.28
N ALA A 261 9.45 -22.77 -4.70
CA ALA A 261 9.80 -24.02 -5.36
C ALA A 261 9.01 -24.22 -6.66
N ARG A 262 7.69 -23.95 -6.63
CA ARG A 262 6.82 -24.03 -7.80
C ARG A 262 7.23 -23.07 -8.91
N MET A 263 7.71 -21.88 -8.55
CA MET A 263 8.07 -20.82 -9.51
C MET A 263 9.58 -20.70 -9.76
N ALA A 264 10.41 -21.62 -9.26
CA ALA A 264 11.87 -21.49 -9.26
C ALA A 264 12.43 -21.12 -10.65
N GLY A 265 12.02 -21.85 -11.70
CA GLY A 265 12.48 -21.60 -13.06
C GLY A 265 12.12 -20.22 -13.63
N THR A 266 11.02 -19.60 -13.18
CA THR A 266 10.66 -18.21 -13.54
C THR A 266 11.43 -17.21 -12.70
N LEU A 267 11.52 -17.45 -11.38
CA LEU A 267 12.22 -16.57 -10.45
C LEU A 267 13.72 -16.47 -10.75
N ASP A 268 14.35 -17.56 -11.18
CA ASP A 268 15.78 -17.58 -11.52
C ASP A 268 16.14 -16.77 -12.76
N ARG A 269 15.14 -16.43 -13.59
CA ARG A 269 15.32 -15.54 -14.75
C ARG A 269 15.21 -14.06 -14.38
N ILE A 270 14.74 -13.74 -13.19
CA ILE A 270 14.61 -12.36 -12.73
C ILE A 270 15.97 -11.89 -12.23
N ALA A 271 16.61 -11.01 -13.01
CA ALA A 271 17.86 -10.38 -12.61
C ALA A 271 17.59 -9.39 -11.47
N VAL A 272 18.17 -9.66 -10.30
CA VAL A 272 18.16 -8.72 -9.17
C VAL A 272 19.40 -7.85 -9.26
N PRO A 273 19.28 -6.54 -9.54
CA PRO A 273 20.43 -5.66 -9.56
C PRO A 273 21.10 -5.65 -8.19
N GLN A 274 22.41 -5.89 -8.17
CA GLN A 274 23.22 -5.79 -6.96
C GLN A 274 23.40 -4.30 -6.62
N VAL A 275 22.65 -3.83 -5.63
CA VAL A 275 22.77 -2.47 -5.10
C VAL A 275 23.50 -2.55 -3.76
N ARG A 276 24.62 -1.84 -3.64
CA ARG A 276 25.32 -1.65 -2.37
C ARG A 276 24.96 -0.29 -1.82
N PHE A 277 24.53 -0.26 -0.56
CA PHE A 277 24.26 0.98 0.16
C PHE A 277 25.25 1.10 1.33
N SER A 278 25.64 2.34 1.63
CA SER A 278 26.30 2.68 2.88
C SER A 278 25.60 3.90 3.47
N ALA A 279 25.23 3.80 4.74
CA ALA A 279 24.63 4.90 5.48
C ALA A 279 25.66 5.48 6.45
N GLN A 280 25.93 6.77 6.35
CA GLN A 280 26.79 7.49 7.28
C GLN A 280 25.91 8.31 8.21
N ARG A 281 26.04 8.08 9.52
CA ARG A 281 25.29 8.83 10.52
C ARG A 281 25.69 10.31 10.49
N MET A 282 24.71 11.19 10.43
CA MET A 282 24.86 12.64 10.57
C MET A 282 24.50 13.07 12.00
N ALA A 283 24.13 14.33 12.22
CA ALA A 283 23.63 14.78 13.52
C ALA A 283 22.25 14.16 13.84
N GLY A 284 22.03 13.78 15.11
CA GLY A 284 20.75 13.25 15.58
C GLY A 284 20.39 11.87 15.00
N ASN A 285 19.19 11.80 14.39
CA ASN A 285 18.61 10.60 13.76
C ASN A 285 18.67 10.66 12.22
N THR A 286 19.52 11.54 11.67
CA THR A 286 19.69 11.70 10.22
C THR A 286 20.87 10.87 9.73
N PHE A 287 20.72 10.26 8.55
CA PHE A 287 21.75 9.49 7.88
C PHE A 287 21.91 9.97 6.44
N GLU A 288 23.15 10.08 5.96
CA GLU A 288 23.45 10.25 4.55
C GLU A 288 23.61 8.88 3.90
N VAL A 289 22.83 8.61 2.86
CA VAL A 289 22.81 7.33 2.15
C VAL A 289 23.54 7.47 0.82
N HIS A 290 24.59 6.67 0.68
CA HIS A 290 25.34 6.49 -0.56
C HIS A 290 24.96 5.16 -1.18
N TYR A 291 24.81 5.12 -2.49
CA TYR A 291 24.41 3.93 -3.22
C TYR A 291 25.28 3.73 -4.44
N ARG A 292 25.70 2.49 -4.63
CA ARG A 292 26.40 2.00 -5.80
C ARG A 292 25.55 0.89 -6.39
N THR A 293 24.92 1.21 -7.50
CA THR A 293 24.34 0.23 -8.40
C THR A 293 25.49 -0.39 -9.21
N GLY A 294 25.36 -1.66 -9.66
CA GLY A 294 26.44 -2.37 -10.36
C GLY A 294 27.01 -1.62 -11.58
N PRO A 295 28.07 -2.14 -12.24
CA PRO A 295 28.90 -1.40 -13.21
C PRO A 295 28.16 -0.81 -14.44
N ALA A 296 26.90 -1.18 -14.67
CA ALA A 296 26.07 -0.68 -15.76
C ALA A 296 25.18 0.52 -15.39
N ALA A 297 25.04 0.85 -14.11
CA ALA A 297 24.22 1.96 -13.65
C ALA A 297 25.15 3.06 -13.13
N GLY A 298 25.03 4.26 -13.72
CA GLY A 298 25.92 5.39 -13.42
C GLY A 298 25.94 5.76 -11.93
N GLU A 299 26.90 6.60 -11.56
CA GLU A 299 27.01 7.12 -10.21
C GLU A 299 25.78 7.97 -9.89
N VAL A 300 25.15 7.70 -8.75
CA VAL A 300 23.92 8.39 -8.38
C VAL A 300 24.18 9.20 -7.10
N PRO A 301 23.82 10.50 -7.07
CA PRO A 301 24.19 11.39 -5.97
C PRO A 301 23.59 10.95 -4.63
N PRO A 302 24.33 11.09 -3.51
CA PRO A 302 23.85 10.71 -2.19
C PRO A 302 22.65 11.56 -1.75
N PHE A 303 21.81 10.99 -0.88
CA PHE A 303 20.66 11.69 -0.29
C PHE A 303 20.58 11.44 1.21
N SER A 304 19.94 12.35 1.95
CA SER A 304 19.74 12.23 3.39
C SER A 304 18.40 11.58 3.70
N VAL A 305 18.37 10.70 4.69
CA VAL A 305 17.15 10.07 5.22
C VAL A 305 17.02 10.34 6.72
N LEU A 306 15.78 10.49 7.19
CA LEU A 306 15.45 10.51 8.60
C LEU A 306 15.11 9.08 9.04
N TYR A 307 15.79 8.58 10.07
CA TYR A 307 15.53 7.25 10.61
C TYR A 307 14.60 7.30 11.82
N ARG A 308 13.57 6.45 11.83
CA ARG A 308 12.70 6.20 12.98
C ARG A 308 12.31 4.72 13.00
N THR A 309 12.38 4.08 14.16
CA THR A 309 11.82 2.74 14.36
C THR A 309 10.33 2.88 14.72
N PRO A 310 9.40 2.33 13.93
CA PRO A 310 7.99 2.34 14.28
C PRO A 310 7.72 1.40 15.46
N GLY A 311 6.89 1.85 16.41
CA GLY A 311 6.32 1.03 17.47
C GLY A 311 5.09 0.25 17.00
N PRO A 312 4.57 -0.70 17.81
CA PRO A 312 3.43 -1.55 17.43
C PRO A 312 2.10 -0.78 17.23
N TRP A 313 2.02 0.45 17.75
CA TRP A 313 0.88 1.36 17.62
C TRP A 313 1.15 2.51 16.65
N ASP A 314 2.36 2.58 16.07
CA ASP A 314 2.67 3.59 15.07
C ASP A 314 1.99 3.20 13.75
N GLY A 315 1.43 4.21 13.07
CA GLY A 315 1.02 4.08 11.67
C GLY A 315 2.18 4.32 10.73
N GLU A 316 1.92 4.11 9.44
CA GLU A 316 2.86 4.48 8.38
C GLU A 316 3.15 6.00 8.40
N ILE A 317 4.42 6.37 8.24
CA ILE A 317 4.80 7.78 8.16
C ILE A 317 4.35 8.33 6.81
N ALA A 318 3.48 9.34 6.84
CA ALA A 318 2.99 9.97 5.62
C ALA A 318 4.17 10.55 4.79
N PRO A 319 4.21 10.34 3.46
CA PRO A 319 5.27 10.88 2.60
C PRO A 319 5.46 12.40 2.75
N GLU A 320 4.39 13.13 3.03
CA GLU A 320 4.41 14.59 3.24
C GLU A 320 5.14 14.99 4.54
N ALA A 321 5.15 14.12 5.55
CA ALA A 321 5.94 14.34 6.76
C ALA A 321 7.45 14.24 6.49
N LEU A 322 7.85 13.55 5.41
CA LEU A 322 9.24 13.39 4.99
C LEU A 322 9.71 14.54 4.07
N SER A 323 8.79 15.19 3.34
CA SER A 323 9.13 16.31 2.45
C SER A 323 9.36 17.64 3.17
N GLY A 324 8.91 17.77 4.44
CA GLY A 324 9.04 18.98 5.25
C GLY A 324 10.37 19.16 5.98
N SER A 325 11.21 18.12 6.09
CA SER A 325 12.53 18.28 6.72
C SER A 325 13.57 18.65 5.67
N THR A 326 13.73 19.94 5.41
CA THR A 326 15.00 20.44 4.87
C THR A 326 16.08 20.09 5.88
N ALA A 327 16.82 19.01 5.65
CA ALA A 327 18.09 18.82 6.33
C ALA A 327 18.90 20.11 6.11
N PRO A 328 19.51 20.70 7.16
CA PRO A 328 20.41 21.81 6.96
C PRO A 328 21.50 21.33 6.01
N ALA A 329 21.56 21.93 4.81
CA ALA A 329 22.59 21.61 3.84
C ALA A 329 23.95 21.69 4.52
N PRO A 330 24.83 20.68 4.37
CA PRO A 330 26.15 20.72 4.98
C PRO A 330 26.87 22.01 4.54
N ALA A 331 27.50 22.69 5.49
CA ALA A 331 28.11 24.00 5.34
C ALA A 331 29.17 24.10 4.22
N CYS A 332 29.58 22.98 3.62
CA CYS A 332 30.52 22.94 2.50
C CYS A 332 29.98 23.52 1.18
N CYS A 333 28.66 23.68 1.01
CA CYS A 333 28.10 24.26 -0.23
C CYS A 333 28.06 25.81 -0.25
N ARG A 334 28.62 26.50 0.76
CA ARG A 334 28.52 27.97 0.89
C ARG A 334 29.58 28.79 0.15
N ARG A 335 30.44 28.19 -0.70
CA ARG A 335 31.42 28.96 -1.49
C ARG A 335 31.18 28.84 -3.00
N ARG A 336 30.66 29.97 -3.52
CA ARG A 336 30.73 30.47 -4.91
C ARG A 336 29.90 29.72 -5.97
N SER A 337 28.70 30.25 -6.20
CA SER A 337 28.24 30.57 -7.56
C SER A 337 27.02 31.48 -7.48
N ARG A 338 27.19 32.73 -7.97
CA ARG A 338 26.08 33.61 -8.31
C ARG A 338 25.31 32.99 -9.49
N ALA A 339 23.99 33.17 -9.46
CA ALA A 339 23.01 32.86 -10.50
C ALA A 339 22.70 31.37 -10.77
N ALA A 340 21.56 30.92 -10.27
CA ALA A 340 20.79 29.81 -10.82
C ALA A 340 19.28 30.10 -10.60
N PRO A 341 18.41 29.94 -11.61
CA PRO A 341 16.96 29.91 -11.42
C PRO A 341 16.53 28.52 -10.91
N ALA A 342 15.49 28.53 -10.06
CA ALA A 342 14.65 27.42 -9.62
C ALA A 342 15.13 25.98 -9.96
N CYS A 343 15.75 25.31 -8.97
CA CYS A 343 15.88 23.86 -8.96
C CYS A 343 14.52 23.23 -8.61
N SER A 344 13.79 22.74 -9.61
CA SER A 344 12.88 21.62 -9.42
C SER A 344 13.68 20.33 -9.69
N PRO A 345 13.71 19.34 -8.78
CA PRO A 345 14.30 18.06 -9.10
C PRO A 345 13.27 17.26 -9.91
N ARG A 346 13.43 17.26 -11.23
CA ARG A 346 12.78 16.31 -12.13
C ARG A 346 13.39 14.93 -11.83
N TRP A 347 12.72 14.14 -11.00
CA TRP A 347 13.08 12.75 -10.76
C TRP A 347 12.61 11.91 -11.95
N SER A 348 13.54 11.57 -12.84
CA SER A 348 13.34 10.55 -13.87
C SER A 348 14.29 9.40 -13.58
N GLY A 349 13.88 8.51 -12.67
CA GLY A 349 14.68 7.39 -12.18
C GLY A 349 13.80 6.19 -11.87
N ALA A 350 12.90 5.83 -12.78
CA ALA A 350 12.04 4.67 -12.62
C ALA A 350 12.84 3.37 -12.78
N THR A 351 12.91 2.59 -11.71
CA THR A 351 13.14 1.14 -11.78
C THR A 351 11.91 0.53 -12.43
N ARG A 352 11.97 0.24 -13.72
CA ARG A 352 10.87 -0.41 -14.44
C ARG A 352 10.64 -1.81 -13.88
N CYS A 353 9.49 -2.03 -13.24
CA CYS A 353 8.96 -3.37 -13.01
C CYS A 353 8.15 -3.84 -14.24
N SER A 354 8.79 -3.91 -15.41
CA SER A 354 8.19 -4.52 -16.60
C SER A 354 8.87 -5.85 -16.87
N ALA A 355 8.24 -6.94 -16.45
CA ALA A 355 8.56 -8.27 -16.97
C ALA A 355 7.94 -8.36 -18.37
N ALA A 356 8.69 -7.95 -19.40
CA ALA A 356 8.31 -8.20 -20.78
C ALA A 356 8.34 -9.73 -21.01
N VAL A 357 7.18 -10.33 -21.20
CA VAL A 357 7.05 -11.70 -21.71
C VAL A 357 7.41 -11.66 -23.20
N PRO A 358 8.42 -12.41 -23.69
CA PRO A 358 8.70 -12.45 -25.11
C PRO A 358 7.52 -13.09 -25.85
N GLY A 359 6.91 -12.33 -26.76
CA GLY A 359 5.84 -12.78 -27.63
C GLY A 359 6.28 -13.98 -28.48
N TRP A 360 5.48 -15.05 -28.41
CA TRP A 360 5.57 -16.18 -29.32
C TRP A 360 5.28 -15.71 -30.76
N ARG A 361 6.27 -15.79 -31.64
CA ARG A 361 6.06 -15.72 -33.09
C ARG A 361 5.65 -17.10 -33.57
N HIS A 362 4.44 -17.23 -34.09
CA HIS A 362 4.12 -18.32 -35.01
C HIS A 362 4.91 -18.10 -36.31
N SER A 363 5.91 -18.94 -36.55
CA SER A 363 6.50 -19.13 -37.86
C SER A 363 5.58 -20.03 -38.68
N ALA A 364 5.01 -19.46 -39.75
CA ALA A 364 4.45 -20.21 -40.86
C ALA A 364 5.56 -20.77 -41.78
N GLY A 365 5.28 -21.91 -42.40
CA GLY A 365 6.04 -22.51 -43.52
C GLY A 365 6.93 -23.70 -43.09
N ARG A 366 6.76 -24.91 -43.61
CA ARG A 366 6.32 -25.32 -44.96
C ARG A 366 5.24 -26.38 -44.97
#